data_AF-A0A974TB33-F1
#
_entry.id   AF-A0A974TB33-F1
#
_cell.length_a   1.000
_cell.length_b   1.000
_cell.length_c   1.000
_cell.angle_alpha   90.00
_cell.angle_beta   90.00
_cell.angle_gamma   90.00
#
_symmetry.space_group_name_H-M   'P 1'
#
loop_
_entity.id
_entity.type
_entity.pdbx_description
1 polymer ?
#
loop_
_entity_poly.entity_id
_entity_poly.type
_entity_poly.pdbx_seq_one_letter_code
_entity_poly.pdbx_strand_id
1 'polypeptide(L)'
;MPNSEQASIKTLRARIAEARSSGIQVVETFAVSREQDGATVRVALTQPWSSGQAEGHTRLKLLKRSIYGRARFDFLRRRVLLAA
;
A
#
# COMPACT_ATOMS: atom_id res chain seq x y z
N MET A 1 -10.79 13.71 19.10
CA MET A 1 -11.36 14.27 17.86
C MET A 1 -11.78 13.10 16.94
N PRO A 2 -13.06 12.71 16.88
CA PRO A 2 -13.52 11.51 16.14
C PRO A 2 -14.13 11.78 14.74
N ASN A 3 -14.34 13.04 14.33
CA ASN A 3 -15.14 13.35 13.13
C ASN A 3 -14.37 13.33 11.79
N SER A 4 -13.05 13.57 11.78
CA SER A 4 -12.27 13.62 10.54
C SER A 4 -12.07 12.24 9.91
N GLU A 5 -11.95 11.19 10.73
CA GLU A 5 -11.72 9.81 10.29
C GLU A 5 -12.95 9.23 9.57
N GLN A 6 -14.15 9.53 10.09
CA GLN A 6 -15.41 9.10 9.49
C GLN A 6 -15.68 9.76 8.13
N ALA A 7 -15.25 11.03 7.96
CA ALA A 7 -15.36 11.71 6.68
C ALA A 7 -14.50 11.05 5.59
N SER A 8 -13.28 10.62 5.93
CA SER A 8 -12.37 9.95 4.99
C SER A 8 -12.92 8.58 4.53
N ILE A 9 -13.47 7.79 5.47
CA ILE A 9 -14.09 6.49 5.16
C ILE A 9 -15.33 6.66 4.26
N LYS A 10 -16.14 7.69 4.50
CA LYS A 10 -17.30 8.00 3.67
C LYS A 10 -16.89 8.32 2.23
N THR A 11 -15.87 9.16 2.06
CA THR A 11 -15.35 9.53 0.74
C THR A 11 -14.80 8.31 -0.01
N LEU A 12 -14.05 7.45 0.67
CA LEU A 12 -13.52 6.22 0.06
C LEU A 12 -14.64 5.31 -0.47
N ARG A 13 -15.69 5.10 0.32
CA ARG A 13 -16.85 4.28 -0.08
C ARG A 13 -17.56 4.85 -1.31
N ALA A 14 -17.76 6.17 -1.36
CA ALA A 14 -18.38 6.82 -2.50
C ALA A 14 -17.58 6.58 -3.80
N ARG A 15 -16.25 6.65 -3.74
CA ARG A 15 -15.39 6.41 -4.90
C ARG A 15 -15.36 4.93 -5.33
N ILE A 16 -15.46 3.99 -4.39
CA ILE A 16 -15.58 2.56 -4.73
C ILE A 16 -16.91 2.31 -5.47
N ALA A 17 -17.99 2.95 -5.05
CA ALA A 17 -19.29 2.84 -5.75
C ALA A 17 -19.23 3.42 -7.16
N GLU A 18 -18.60 4.59 -7.35
CA GLU A 18 -18.38 5.19 -8.67
C GLU A 18 -17.51 4.30 -9.58
N ALA A 19 -16.45 3.70 -9.02
CA ALA A 19 -15.56 2.78 -9.74
C ALA A 19 -16.30 1.53 -10.26
N ARG A 20 -17.34 1.05 -9.54
CA ARG A 20 -18.19 -0.06 -9.99
C ARG A 20 -19.10 0.28 -11.17
N SER A 21 -19.40 1.56 -11.39
CA SER A 21 -20.20 2.03 -12.53
C SER A 21 -19.36 2.61 -13.66
N SER A 22 -18.03 2.46 -13.61
CA SER A 22 -17.10 3.06 -14.57
C SER A 22 -17.12 2.38 -15.95
N GLY A 23 -17.70 1.18 -16.08
CA GLY A 23 -17.76 0.42 -17.34
C GLY A 23 -16.43 -0.20 -17.74
N ILE A 24 -15.38 -0.07 -16.91
CA ILE A 24 -14.07 -0.64 -17.14
C ILE A 24 -13.91 -1.86 -16.23
N GLN A 25 -13.98 -3.06 -16.81
CA GLN A 25 -13.99 -4.33 -16.08
C GLN A 25 -12.84 -4.50 -15.06
N VAL A 26 -11.64 -3.97 -15.36
CA VAL A 26 -10.50 -4.00 -14.41
C VAL A 26 -10.76 -3.14 -13.18
N VAL A 27 -11.39 -1.98 -13.36
CA VAL A 27 -11.72 -1.03 -12.30
C VAL A 27 -12.86 -1.56 -11.44
N GLU A 28 -13.85 -2.20 -12.07
CA GLU A 28 -14.97 -2.84 -11.37
C GLU A 28 -14.52 -4.02 -10.52
N THR A 29 -13.68 -4.91 -11.09
CA THR A 29 -13.10 -6.06 -10.36
C THR A 29 -12.24 -5.58 -9.19
N PHE A 30 -11.47 -4.51 -9.40
CA PHE A 30 -10.71 -3.86 -8.35
C PHE A 30 -11.61 -3.28 -7.26
N ALA A 31 -12.71 -2.62 -7.61
CA ALA A 31 -13.66 -2.08 -6.66
C ALA A 31 -14.30 -3.18 -5.80
N VAL A 32 -14.63 -4.35 -6.39
CA VAL A 32 -15.10 -5.53 -5.65
C VAL A 32 -14.06 -6.01 -4.63
N SER A 33 -12.78 -6.09 -5.03
CA SER A 33 -11.70 -6.48 -4.10
C SER A 33 -11.56 -5.49 -2.93
N ARG A 34 -11.74 -4.18 -3.19
CA ARG A 34 -11.68 -3.14 -2.15
C ARG A 34 -12.85 -3.19 -1.18
N GLU A 35 -14.02 -3.61 -1.64
CA GLU A 35 -15.22 -3.75 -0.81
C GLU A 35 -15.07 -4.94 0.15
N GLN A 36 -14.48 -6.04 -0.32
CA GLN A 36 -14.10 -7.20 0.51
C GLN A 36 -13.04 -6.85 1.56
N ASP A 37 -12.08 -5.98 1.22
CA ASP A 37 -11.04 -5.50 2.13
C ASP A 37 -11.53 -4.42 3.13
N GLY A 38 -12.83 -4.09 3.15
CA GLY A 38 -13.37 -3.00 3.96
C GLY A 38 -13.17 -3.14 5.48
N ALA A 39 -13.01 -4.37 5.99
CA ALA A 39 -12.64 -4.61 7.39
C ALA A 39 -11.17 -4.28 7.66
N THR A 40 -10.29 -4.71 6.76
CA THR A 40 -8.84 -4.44 6.79
C THR A 40 -8.55 -2.96 6.68
N VAL A 41 -9.24 -2.23 5.78
CA VAL A 41 -9.07 -0.78 5.63
C VAL A 41 -9.46 -0.02 6.89
N ARG A 42 -10.53 -0.45 7.58
CA ARG A 42 -10.94 0.17 8.84
C ARG A 42 -9.89 -0.06 9.94
N VAL A 43 -9.37 -1.27 10.03
CA VAL A 43 -8.31 -1.61 10.99
C VAL A 43 -7.01 -0.87 10.65
N ALA A 44 -6.66 -0.74 9.38
CA ALA A 44 -5.47 -0.01 8.92
C ALA A 44 -5.55 1.51 9.16
N LEU A 45 -6.76 2.09 9.12
CA LEU A 45 -6.96 3.51 9.43
C LEU A 45 -6.94 3.79 10.95
N THR A 46 -7.41 2.83 11.75
CA THR A 46 -7.53 2.99 13.21
C THR A 46 -6.28 2.51 13.97
N GLN A 47 -5.47 1.62 13.39
CA GLN A 47 -4.20 1.21 13.98
C GLN A 47 -3.06 2.17 13.61
N PRO A 48 -2.19 2.54 14.58
CA PRO A 48 -1.02 3.39 14.31
C PRO A 48 0.13 2.64 13.61
N TRP A 49 -0.06 1.38 13.24
CA TRP A 49 0.98 0.55 12.63
C TRP A 49 1.14 0.89 11.14
N SER A 50 2.22 1.59 10.85
CA SER A 50 2.70 1.85 9.49
C SER A 50 3.12 0.54 8.82
N SER A 51 2.88 0.43 7.51
CA SER A 51 3.41 -0.61 6.61
C SER A 51 4.94 -0.59 6.46
N GLY A 52 5.68 0.10 7.33
CA GLY A 52 7.11 0.37 7.22
C GLY A 52 7.99 -0.87 7.05
N GLN A 53 7.62 -2.02 7.61
CA GLN A 53 8.32 -3.28 7.33
C GLN A 53 8.13 -3.72 5.87
N ALA A 54 6.90 -3.71 5.34
CA ALA A 54 6.63 -4.08 3.96
C ALA A 54 7.29 -3.10 2.96
N GLU A 55 7.31 -1.80 3.30
CA GLU A 55 8.02 -0.77 2.54
C GLU A 55 9.54 -1.00 2.55
N GLY A 56 10.12 -1.34 3.71
CA GLY A 56 11.55 -1.69 3.85
C GLY A 56 11.94 -2.89 2.98
N HIS A 57 11.12 -3.95 2.95
CA HIS A 57 11.34 -5.10 2.07
C HIS A 57 11.26 -4.72 0.58
N THR A 58 10.35 -3.83 0.20
CA THR A 58 10.22 -3.36 -1.19
C THR A 58 11.41 -2.50 -1.59
N ARG A 59 11.88 -1.62 -0.70
CA ARG A 59 13.10 -0.83 -0.90
C ARG A 59 14.34 -1.72 -1.09
N LEU A 60 14.47 -2.79 -0.30
CA LEU A 60 15.53 -3.78 -0.47
C LEU A 60 15.43 -4.50 -1.81
N LYS A 61 14.23 -4.87 -2.28
CA LYS A 61 14.02 -5.46 -3.61
C LYS A 61 14.43 -4.50 -4.73
N LEU A 62 14.05 -3.22 -4.64
CA LEU A 62 14.45 -2.19 -5.60
C LEU A 62 15.97 -2.02 -5.63
N LEU A 63 16.61 -1.99 -4.46
CA LEU A 63 18.05 -1.86 -4.36
C LEU A 63 18.78 -3.06 -4.98
N LYS A 64 18.33 -4.29 -4.71
CA LYS A 64 18.85 -5.51 -5.35
C LYS A 64 18.67 -5.47 -6.87
N ARG A 65 17.51 -5.02 -7.36
CA ARG A 65 17.21 -4.90 -8.80
C ARG A 65 18.07 -3.84 -9.50
N SER A 66 18.38 -2.72 -8.83
CA SER A 66 19.27 -1.68 -9.36
C SER A 66 20.70 -2.19 -9.61
N ILE A 67 21.10 -3.28 -8.95
CA ILE A 67 22.42 -3.94 -9.09
C ILE A 67 22.28 -5.21 -9.95
N TYR A 68 21.14 -5.41 -10.63
CA TYR A 68 20.82 -6.60 -11.41
C TYR A 68 21.00 -7.92 -10.63
N GLY A 69 20.78 -7.89 -9.31
CA GLY A 69 20.96 -9.05 -8.43
C GLY A 69 22.41 -9.47 -8.19
N ARG A 70 23.41 -8.73 -8.68
CA ARG A 70 24.83 -9.12 -8.61
C ARG A 70 25.56 -8.74 -7.31
N ALA A 71 24.90 -8.04 -6.40
CA ALA A 71 25.48 -7.66 -5.12
C ALA A 71 25.40 -8.81 -4.09
N ARG A 72 26.56 -9.26 -3.59
CA ARG A 72 26.65 -10.05 -2.35
C ARG A 72 26.10 -9.24 -1.17
N PHE A 73 25.70 -9.92 -0.09
CA PHE A 73 25.05 -9.29 1.08
C PHE A 73 25.81 -8.07 1.62
N ASP A 74 27.14 -8.10 1.64
CA ASP A 74 27.98 -7.00 2.10
C ASP A 74 27.82 -5.71 1.27
N PHE A 75 27.66 -5.84 -0.06
CA PHE A 75 27.42 -4.70 -0.94
C PHE A 75 26.01 -4.14 -0.77
N LEU A 76 25.02 -5.02 -0.55
CA LEU A 76 23.66 -4.59 -0.28
C LEU A 76 23.59 -3.84 1.06
N ARG A 77 24.24 -4.37 2.12
CA ARG A 77 24.29 -3.75 3.44
C ARG A 77 24.92 -2.35 3.37
N ARG A 78 26.05 -2.19 2.67
CA ARG A 78 26.68 -0.87 2.46
C ARG A 78 25.75 0.11 1.77
N ARG A 79 25.05 -0.31 0.71
CA ARG A 79 24.12 0.59 0.00
C ARG A 79 22.86 0.93 0.80
N VAL A 80 22.35 0.01 1.63
CA VAL A 80 21.23 0.31 2.53
C VAL A 80 21.64 1.36 3.56
N LEU A 81 22.83 1.21 4.16
CA LEU A 81 23.37 2.15 5.14
C LEU A 81 23.70 3.52 4.54
N LEU A 82 24.12 3.57 3.26
CA LEU A 82 24.37 4.82 2.53
C LEU A 82 23.10 5.49 1.99
N ALA A 83 22.01 4.74 1.85
CA ALA A 83 20.74 5.28 1.34
C ALA A 83 19.76 5.66 2.45
N ALA A 84 19.92 5.13 3.67
CA ALA A 84 19.17 5.52 4.86
C ALA A 84 19.56 6.93 5.31
#